data_AF-A0A6L9QAK4-F1
#
_entry.id   AF-A0A6L9QAK4-F1
#
_cell.length_a   1.000
_cell.length_b   1.000
_cell.length_c   1.000
_cell.angle_alpha   90.00
_cell.angle_beta   90.00
_cell.angle_gamma   90.00
#
_symmetry.space_group_name_H-M   'P 1'
#
loop_
_entity.id
_entity.type
_entity.pdbx_description
1 polymer ?
#
loop_
_entity_poly.entity_id
_entity_poly.type
_entity_poly.pdbx_seq_one_letter_code
_entity_poly.pdbx_strand_id
1 'polypeptide(L)'
;MGDIGWLGRTVLIAVGTVAAAGAVTALLLASTGSSGPTEEAAERRAGARTLPGNTPAQLAVVRACMVGDPLVMAPIPGDPVNQQTLTGPGTSVSDFRVLAESVRDSRGRTVLLGSGTAFRLCMLDRSGRPTPSDRAPRQSAQPWGVPLTIVPDHVIYDHTGGGDLRFDDPGSKTGWELHVAGRVAPGGTRITFTGSDGRSAEAPVTDRFFVLRRSGGGTSGPLPGGQMVPVTVKLYNGDRVVKEYSTQVDSAVMA
;
A
#
# COMPACT_ATOMS: atom_id res chain seq x y z
N MET A 1 35.75 65.66 21.93
CA MET A 1 34.36 65.18 22.08
C MET A 1 33.67 65.52 20.77
N GLY A 2 33.35 64.60 19.86
CA GLY A 2 32.88 63.22 20.03
C GLY A 2 31.49 63.14 19.41
N ASP A 3 31.45 62.95 18.09
CA ASP A 3 30.55 62.10 17.29
C ASP A 3 29.04 61.89 17.57
N ILE A 4 28.30 61.90 16.44
CA ILE A 4 27.21 60.99 16.00
C ILE A 4 25.74 61.23 16.44
N GLY A 5 24.88 61.20 15.41
CA GLY A 5 23.43 60.92 15.45
C GLY A 5 22.62 62.07 14.84
N TRP A 6 21.74 61.93 13.85
CA TRP A 6 20.79 60.85 13.60
C TRP A 6 20.13 61.11 12.22
N LEU A 7 20.27 60.17 11.27
CA LEU A 7 19.52 60.14 10.01
C LEU A 7 18.20 59.41 10.26
N GLY A 8 17.07 60.10 10.06
CA GLY A 8 15.73 59.57 10.28
C GLY A 8 14.87 59.62 9.01
N ARG A 9 14.69 58.43 8.41
CA ARG A 9 13.52 57.94 7.64
C ARG A 9 13.17 58.58 6.29
N THR A 10 13.69 57.94 5.24
CA THR A 10 13.03 57.83 3.92
C THR A 10 11.94 56.75 3.99
N VAL A 11 10.72 57.09 3.57
CA VAL A 11 9.60 56.16 3.36
C VAL A 11 9.81 55.48 2.00
N LEU A 12 10.04 54.16 2.01
CA LEU A 12 10.04 53.33 0.80
C LEU A 12 8.67 52.65 0.66
N ILE A 13 7.99 52.98 -0.43
CA ILE A 13 6.79 52.32 -0.93
C ILE A 13 7.23 50.95 -1.48
N ALA A 14 6.93 49.88 -0.74
CA ALA A 14 7.11 48.52 -1.24
C ALA A 14 5.95 48.19 -2.20
N VAL A 15 6.27 48.17 -3.49
CA VAL A 15 5.43 47.63 -4.56
C VAL A 15 5.32 46.12 -4.35
N GLY A 16 4.10 45.63 -4.16
CA GLY A 16 3.81 44.21 -4.04
C GLY A 16 4.01 43.49 -5.37
N THR A 17 4.99 42.59 -5.43
CA THR A 17 5.10 41.56 -6.46
C THR A 17 4.53 40.26 -5.93
N VAL A 18 3.31 39.93 -6.37
CA VAL A 18 2.73 38.59 -6.21
C VAL A 18 3.42 37.68 -7.23
N ALA A 19 4.47 36.98 -6.80
CA ALA A 19 5.03 35.88 -7.57
C ALA A 19 4.24 34.61 -7.22
N ALA A 20 3.26 34.28 -8.06
CA ALA A 20 2.63 32.97 -8.09
C ALA A 20 3.67 31.94 -8.56
N ALA A 21 4.40 31.34 -7.63
CA ALA A 21 5.21 30.17 -7.91
C ALA A 21 4.30 28.94 -7.87
N GLY A 22 3.76 28.58 -9.03
CA GLY A 22 3.17 27.26 -9.27
C GLY A 22 4.25 26.21 -9.08
N ALA A 23 4.28 25.58 -7.90
CA ALA A 23 5.09 24.42 -7.65
C ALA A 23 4.45 23.24 -8.39
N VAL A 24 4.86 23.04 -9.65
CA VAL A 24 4.75 21.76 -10.31
C VAL A 24 5.62 20.80 -9.50
N THR A 25 5.00 20.03 -8.61
CA THR A 25 5.68 18.93 -7.93
C THR A 25 6.02 17.92 -9.01
N ALA A 26 7.26 18.01 -9.50
CA ALA A 26 7.84 17.00 -10.35
C ALA A 26 7.69 15.66 -9.63
N LEU A 27 6.95 14.75 -10.26
CA LEU A 27 6.99 13.33 -9.93
C LEU A 27 8.47 12.93 -10.05
N LEU A 28 9.15 12.75 -8.92
CA LEU A 28 10.42 12.05 -8.86
C LEU A 28 10.11 10.59 -9.18
N LEU A 29 10.03 10.29 -10.48
CA LEU A 29 10.39 8.98 -10.99
C LEU A 29 11.85 8.79 -10.60
N ALA A 30 12.08 8.09 -9.50
CA ALA A 30 13.40 7.55 -9.20
C ALA A 30 13.73 6.58 -10.35
N SER A 31 14.37 7.09 -11.38
CA SER A 31 15.02 6.29 -12.41
C SER A 31 16.28 5.68 -11.80
N THR A 32 16.09 4.64 -10.98
CA THR A 32 17.17 3.68 -10.75
C THR A 32 17.52 3.10 -12.12
N GLY A 33 18.79 3.18 -12.49
CA GLY A 33 19.30 2.72 -13.77
C GLY A 33 18.80 1.30 -14.07
N SER A 34 18.50 1.06 -15.35
CA SER A 34 18.02 -0.20 -15.90
C SER A 34 18.90 -1.37 -15.46
N SER A 35 18.52 -2.03 -14.37
CA SER A 35 19.13 -3.25 -13.88
C SER A 35 18.84 -4.39 -14.86
N GLY A 36 19.88 -5.14 -15.26
CA GLY A 36 19.68 -6.26 -16.19
C GLY A 36 18.80 -7.38 -15.57
N PRO A 37 18.25 -8.31 -16.38
CA PRO A 37 17.34 -9.36 -15.90
C PRO A 37 17.90 -10.23 -14.75
N THR A 38 19.23 -10.36 -14.67
CA THR A 38 19.94 -11.09 -13.62
C THR A 38 19.94 -10.37 -12.27
N GLU A 39 20.00 -9.04 -12.29
CA GLU A 39 20.00 -8.21 -11.09
C GLU A 39 18.60 -8.17 -10.47
N GLU A 40 17.55 -8.03 -11.29
CA GLU A 40 16.16 -8.15 -10.84
C GLU A 40 15.88 -9.53 -10.22
N ALA A 41 16.44 -10.61 -10.78
CA ALA A 41 16.29 -11.95 -10.22
C ALA A 41 17.04 -12.10 -8.88
N ALA A 42 18.22 -11.49 -8.75
CA ALA A 42 18.98 -11.48 -7.50
C ALA A 42 18.25 -10.69 -6.40
N GLU A 43 17.67 -9.54 -6.77
CA GLU A 43 16.89 -8.71 -5.87
C GLU A 43 15.62 -9.41 -5.38
N ARG A 44 14.89 -10.09 -6.26
CA ARG A 44 13.73 -10.91 -5.88
C ARG A 44 14.10 -12.04 -4.90
N ARG A 45 15.23 -12.72 -5.14
CA ARG A 45 15.76 -13.73 -4.19
C ARG A 45 16.17 -13.11 -2.86
N ALA A 46 16.77 -11.93 -2.88
CA ALA A 46 17.12 -11.21 -1.65
C ALA A 46 15.86 -10.78 -0.89
N GLY A 47 14.85 -10.26 -1.59
CA GLY A 47 13.54 -9.93 -1.05
C GLY A 47 12.86 -11.12 -0.37
N ALA A 48 12.91 -12.31 -0.97
CA ALA A 48 12.35 -13.53 -0.37
C ALA A 48 12.95 -13.85 1.01
N ARG A 49 14.23 -13.52 1.25
CA ARG A 49 14.89 -13.72 2.56
C ARG A 49 14.43 -12.72 3.62
N THR A 50 13.81 -11.62 3.21
CA THR A 50 13.27 -10.61 4.13
C THR A 50 11.85 -10.92 4.59
N LEU A 51 11.19 -11.92 3.98
CA LEU A 51 9.80 -12.22 4.29
C LEU A 51 9.66 -13.12 5.53
N PRO A 52 8.62 -12.91 6.35
CA PRO A 52 8.36 -13.78 7.49
C PRO A 52 7.99 -15.20 7.03
N GLY A 53 8.33 -16.19 7.86
CA GLY A 53 7.82 -17.56 7.69
C GLY A 53 6.32 -17.64 7.98
N ASN A 54 5.63 -18.56 7.31
CA ASN A 54 4.23 -18.85 7.64
C ASN A 54 4.13 -19.85 8.79
N THR A 55 3.19 -19.60 9.69
CA THR A 55 2.60 -20.64 10.54
C THR A 55 1.76 -21.62 9.71
N PRO A 56 1.43 -22.82 10.22
CA PRO A 56 0.52 -23.74 9.54
C PRO A 56 -0.84 -23.12 9.18
N ALA A 57 -1.38 -22.26 10.05
CA ALA A 57 -2.64 -21.55 9.81
C ALA A 57 -2.51 -20.55 8.64
N GLN A 58 -1.40 -19.81 8.56
CA GLN A 58 -1.14 -18.89 7.45
C GLN A 58 -0.93 -19.63 6.12
N LEU A 59 -0.28 -20.81 6.13
CA LEU A 59 -0.19 -21.66 4.94
C LEU A 59 -1.56 -22.13 4.46
N ALA A 60 -2.49 -22.42 5.37
CA ALA A 60 -3.86 -22.77 5.00
C ALA A 60 -4.58 -21.59 4.34
N VAL A 61 -4.37 -20.36 4.83
CA VAL A 61 -4.90 -19.14 4.20
C VAL A 61 -4.34 -18.95 2.79
N VAL A 62 -3.02 -19.06 2.60
CA VAL A 62 -2.38 -18.97 1.28
C VAL A 62 -3.02 -19.96 0.30
N ARG A 63 -3.14 -21.24 0.70
CA ARG A 63 -3.74 -22.28 -0.16
C ARG A 63 -5.21 -22.04 -0.46
N ALA A 64 -5.98 -21.50 0.48
CA ALA A 64 -7.38 -21.16 0.25
C ALA A 64 -7.50 -20.03 -0.78
N CYS A 65 -6.63 -19.03 -0.69
CA CYS A 65 -6.62 -17.84 -1.54
C CYS A 65 -5.94 -18.02 -2.91
N MET A 66 -5.24 -19.13 -3.12
CA MET A 66 -4.43 -19.36 -4.33
C MET A 66 -4.63 -20.78 -4.82
N VAL A 67 -5.55 -20.93 -5.78
CA VAL A 67 -5.81 -22.20 -6.45
C VAL A 67 -4.83 -22.37 -7.60
N GLY A 68 -3.71 -23.03 -7.29
CA GLY A 68 -2.57 -23.21 -8.19
C GLY A 68 -1.60 -22.02 -8.16
N ASP A 69 -0.56 -22.10 -8.99
CA ASP A 69 0.41 -21.01 -9.13
C ASP A 69 -0.25 -19.78 -9.77
N PRO A 70 0.02 -18.57 -9.24
CA PRO A 70 -0.55 -17.34 -9.77
C PRO A 70 0.09 -16.97 -11.12
N LEU A 71 -0.65 -16.20 -11.91
CA LEU A 71 -0.08 -15.54 -13.08
C LEU A 71 0.65 -14.25 -12.63
N VAL A 72 1.97 -14.21 -12.79
CA VAL A 72 2.76 -13.02 -12.49
C VAL A 72 3.18 -12.36 -13.80
N MET A 73 2.63 -11.19 -14.09
CA MET A 73 2.94 -10.44 -15.31
C MET A 73 3.66 -9.14 -14.96
N ALA A 74 4.74 -8.85 -15.69
CA ALA A 74 5.48 -7.60 -15.57
C ALA A 74 5.65 -6.97 -16.96
N PRO A 75 5.76 -5.64 -17.05
CA PRO A 75 6.12 -4.98 -18.30
C PRO A 75 7.47 -5.49 -18.84
N ILE A 76 7.61 -5.56 -20.16
CA ILE A 76 8.89 -5.92 -20.77
C ILE A 76 9.84 -4.72 -20.64
N PRO A 77 11.11 -4.93 -20.23
CA PRO A 77 12.10 -3.84 -20.20
C PRO A 77 12.23 -3.18 -21.58
N GLY A 78 12.02 -1.85 -21.62
CA GLY A 78 12.04 -1.08 -22.86
C GLY A 78 10.74 -1.12 -23.68
N ASP A 79 9.75 -1.92 -23.27
CA ASP A 79 8.43 -1.99 -23.91
C ASP A 79 7.33 -2.16 -22.85
N PRO A 80 6.92 -1.06 -22.19
CA PRO A 80 5.99 -1.12 -21.06
C PRO A 80 4.55 -1.46 -21.47
N VAL A 81 4.23 -1.40 -22.77
CA VAL A 81 2.89 -1.73 -23.28
C VAL A 81 2.71 -3.25 -23.36
N ASN A 82 3.79 -3.97 -23.64
CA ASN A 82 3.80 -5.42 -23.67
C ASN A 82 4.20 -6.01 -22.31
N GLN A 83 3.58 -7.14 -21.98
CA GLN A 83 3.81 -7.83 -20.71
C GLN A 83 4.43 -9.20 -20.95
N GLN A 84 5.32 -9.59 -20.04
CA GLN A 84 5.89 -10.93 -19.98
C GLN A 84 5.43 -11.65 -18.71
N THR A 85 5.26 -12.96 -18.82
CA THR A 85 5.05 -13.81 -17.65
C THR A 85 6.37 -14.03 -16.94
N LEU A 86 6.46 -13.64 -15.66
CA LEU A 86 7.59 -13.96 -14.83
C LEU A 86 7.51 -15.42 -14.38
N THR A 87 8.65 -16.10 -14.40
CA THR A 87 8.80 -17.48 -13.93
C THR A 87 9.98 -17.59 -12.96
N GLY A 88 10.00 -18.65 -12.15
CA GLY A 88 11.09 -18.97 -11.23
C GLY A 88 10.76 -18.70 -9.76
N PRO A 89 11.77 -18.49 -8.89
CA PRO A 89 11.54 -18.27 -7.47
C PRO A 89 10.57 -17.10 -7.20
N GLY A 90 9.62 -17.31 -6.30
CA GLY A 90 8.60 -16.32 -5.96
C GLY A 90 7.37 -16.34 -6.88
N THR A 91 7.32 -17.19 -7.90
CA THR A 91 6.14 -17.31 -8.78
C THR A 91 5.28 -18.54 -8.49
N SER A 92 5.68 -19.40 -7.55
CA SER A 92 4.84 -20.53 -7.11
C SER A 92 4.06 -20.18 -5.85
N VAL A 93 2.87 -20.75 -5.68
CA VAL A 93 2.06 -20.61 -4.46
C VAL A 93 2.82 -20.97 -3.18
N SER A 94 3.77 -21.91 -3.24
CA SER A 94 4.59 -22.30 -2.09
C SER A 94 5.52 -21.20 -1.60
N ASP A 95 5.79 -20.18 -2.43
CA ASP A 95 6.66 -19.06 -2.10
C ASP A 95 5.90 -17.91 -1.43
N PHE A 96 4.56 -17.94 -1.44
CA PHE A 96 3.75 -16.88 -0.86
C PHE A 96 3.61 -17.03 0.66
N ARG A 97 3.57 -15.88 1.34
CA ARG A 97 3.46 -15.71 2.79
C ARG A 97 2.31 -14.78 3.10
N VAL A 98 1.66 -14.96 4.24
CA VAL A 98 0.76 -13.94 4.80
C VAL A 98 1.63 -12.82 5.37
N LEU A 99 1.56 -11.64 4.75
CA LEU A 99 2.39 -10.49 5.11
C LEU A 99 1.66 -9.55 6.07
N ALA A 100 0.37 -9.33 5.85
CA ALA A 100 -0.47 -8.52 6.71
C ALA A 100 -1.94 -8.94 6.59
N GLU A 101 -2.72 -8.64 7.62
CA GLU A 101 -4.17 -8.79 7.62
C GLU A 101 -4.80 -7.46 8.01
N SER A 102 -5.93 -7.12 7.41
CA SER A 102 -6.70 -5.97 7.88
C SER A 102 -7.48 -6.30 9.15
N VAL A 103 -8.01 -5.26 9.81
CA VAL A 103 -8.96 -5.43 10.91
C VAL A 103 -10.17 -6.22 10.42
N ARG A 104 -10.57 -7.25 11.20
CA ARG A 104 -11.76 -8.03 10.93
C ARG A 104 -13.01 -7.22 11.26
N ASP A 105 -13.95 -7.18 10.33
CA ASP A 105 -15.27 -6.56 10.52
C ASP A 105 -16.41 -7.53 10.20
N SER A 106 -17.65 -7.01 10.17
CA SER A 106 -18.86 -7.79 9.87
C SER A 106 -18.89 -8.42 8.48
N ARG A 107 -18.02 -7.99 7.56
CA ARG A 107 -17.88 -8.53 6.20
C ARG A 107 -16.69 -9.47 6.06
N GLY A 108 -15.80 -9.51 7.05
CA GLY A 108 -14.64 -10.39 7.07
C GLY A 108 -13.34 -9.59 7.18
N ARG A 109 -12.33 -9.94 6.39
CA ARG A 109 -11.01 -9.29 6.38
C ARG A 109 -10.32 -9.44 5.03
N THR A 110 -9.32 -8.60 4.78
CA THR A 110 -8.47 -8.69 3.60
C THR A 110 -7.05 -9.03 4.03
N VAL A 111 -6.43 -9.94 3.29
CA VAL A 111 -5.09 -10.47 3.60
C VAL A 111 -4.15 -10.11 2.46
N LEU A 112 -2.99 -9.55 2.79
CA LEU A 112 -1.88 -9.37 1.86
C LEU A 112 -1.02 -10.62 1.84
N LEU A 113 -0.95 -11.27 0.68
CA LEU A 113 -0.10 -12.41 0.40
C LEU A 113 1.08 -11.93 -0.44
N GLY A 114 2.30 -12.38 -0.16
CA GLY A 114 3.42 -12.02 -1.01
C GLY A 114 4.60 -12.99 -0.95
N SER A 115 5.40 -12.94 -2.01
CA SER A 115 6.63 -13.66 -2.23
C SER A 115 7.77 -12.67 -2.50
N GLY A 116 8.98 -13.17 -2.75
CA GLY A 116 10.09 -12.32 -3.20
C GLY A 116 9.83 -11.58 -4.51
N THR A 117 8.87 -12.04 -5.31
CA THR A 117 8.63 -11.57 -6.68
C THR A 117 7.33 -10.78 -6.82
N ALA A 118 6.27 -11.21 -6.14
CA ALA A 118 4.93 -10.67 -6.36
C ALA A 118 4.09 -10.69 -5.09
N PHE A 119 2.97 -9.98 -5.12
CA PHE A 119 1.98 -9.95 -4.06
C PHE A 119 0.56 -10.03 -4.61
N ARG A 120 -0.39 -10.36 -3.74
CA ARG A 120 -1.81 -10.46 -4.03
C ARG A 120 -2.60 -10.14 -2.79
N LEU A 121 -3.77 -9.52 -2.96
CA LEU A 121 -4.75 -9.39 -1.89
C LEU A 121 -5.81 -10.49 -2.04
N CYS A 122 -6.28 -10.98 -0.90
CA CYS A 122 -7.33 -11.98 -0.82
C CYS A 122 -8.38 -11.54 0.20
N MET A 123 -9.64 -11.50 -0.22
CA MET A 123 -10.77 -11.11 0.61
C MET A 123 -11.40 -12.35 1.22
N LEU A 124 -11.43 -12.41 2.53
CA LEU A 124 -12.01 -13.52 3.30
C LEU A 124 -13.30 -13.07 3.97
N ASP A 125 -14.33 -13.91 3.95
CA ASP A 125 -15.55 -13.68 4.72
C ASP A 125 -15.31 -13.88 6.23
N ARG A 126 -16.37 -13.72 7.03
CA ARG A 126 -16.33 -13.93 8.48
C ARG A 126 -15.91 -15.35 8.89
N SER A 127 -16.19 -16.36 8.06
CA SER A 127 -15.80 -17.75 8.28
C SER A 127 -14.37 -18.05 7.83
N GLY A 128 -13.70 -17.08 7.19
CA GLY A 128 -12.35 -17.24 6.65
C GLY A 128 -12.33 -17.85 5.26
N ARG A 129 -13.46 -17.92 4.55
CA ARG A 129 -13.53 -18.42 3.17
C ARG A 129 -13.28 -17.28 2.18
N PRO A 130 -12.46 -17.47 1.13
CA PRO A 130 -12.24 -16.43 0.16
C PRO A 130 -13.45 -16.16 -0.74
N THR A 131 -13.50 -14.96 -1.33
CA THR A 131 -14.48 -14.64 -2.39
C THR A 131 -14.37 -15.64 -3.57
N PRO A 132 -15.42 -15.75 -4.40
CA PRO A 132 -15.36 -16.57 -5.61
C PRO A 132 -14.23 -16.16 -6.57
N SER A 133 -13.97 -14.86 -6.71
CA SER A 133 -12.85 -14.34 -7.51
C SER A 133 -11.50 -14.74 -6.94
N ASP A 134 -11.34 -14.73 -5.62
CA ASP A 134 -10.09 -15.15 -4.98
C ASP A 134 -9.83 -16.64 -5.11
N ARG A 135 -10.89 -17.46 -5.19
CA ARG A 135 -10.83 -18.92 -5.42
C ARG A 135 -10.69 -19.32 -6.88
N ALA A 136 -10.76 -18.39 -7.83
CA ALA A 136 -10.56 -18.74 -9.24
C ALA A 136 -9.12 -19.25 -9.47
N PRO A 137 -8.93 -20.23 -10.36
CA PRO A 137 -7.61 -20.76 -10.66
C PRO A 137 -6.73 -19.73 -11.39
N ARG A 138 -5.41 -19.80 -11.17
CA ARG A 138 -4.40 -19.00 -11.89
C ARG A 138 -4.63 -17.48 -11.84
N GLN A 139 -5.17 -17.01 -10.73
CA GLN A 139 -5.39 -15.59 -10.55
C GLN A 139 -4.07 -14.81 -10.52
N SER A 140 -4.15 -13.54 -10.91
CA SER A 140 -2.96 -12.71 -11.03
C SER A 140 -2.38 -12.31 -9.66
N ALA A 141 -1.04 -12.28 -9.59
CA ALA A 141 -0.30 -11.62 -8.53
C ALA A 141 0.53 -10.49 -9.16
N GLN A 142 0.52 -9.32 -8.52
CA GLN A 142 1.20 -8.13 -9.00
C GLN A 142 2.68 -8.18 -8.62
N PRO A 143 3.62 -7.92 -9.54
CA PRO A 143 5.02 -7.77 -9.18
C PRO A 143 5.19 -6.57 -8.24
N TRP A 144 6.17 -6.65 -7.34
CA TRP A 144 6.50 -5.50 -6.50
C TRP A 144 7.01 -4.34 -7.35
N GLY A 145 6.37 -3.17 -7.26
CA GLY A 145 6.84 -1.95 -7.94
C GLY A 145 8.08 -1.34 -7.29
N VAL A 146 8.25 -1.55 -5.99
CA VAL A 146 9.47 -1.20 -5.24
C VAL A 146 10.02 -2.47 -4.59
N PRO A 147 11.30 -2.80 -4.75
CA PRO A 147 11.89 -4.01 -4.17
C PRO A 147 11.67 -4.17 -2.67
N LEU A 148 11.55 -5.43 -2.23
CA LEU A 148 11.40 -5.77 -0.81
C LEU A 148 12.68 -5.50 0.01
N THR A 149 13.84 -5.45 -0.62
CA THR A 149 15.13 -5.12 0.04
C THR A 149 15.18 -3.67 0.52
N ILE A 150 14.38 -2.79 -0.08
CA ILE A 150 14.31 -1.38 0.30
C ILE A 150 13.51 -1.24 1.61
N VAL A 151 14.12 -0.61 2.60
CA VAL A 151 13.48 -0.23 3.85
C VAL A 151 12.81 1.13 3.64
N PRO A 152 11.47 1.24 3.79
CA PRO A 152 10.79 2.50 3.53
C PRO A 152 11.16 3.57 4.56
N ASP A 153 11.54 4.76 4.07
CA ASP A 153 11.66 5.99 4.87
C ASP A 153 10.36 6.82 4.86
N HIS A 154 9.41 6.47 4.01
CA HIS A 154 8.02 6.94 3.94
C HIS A 154 7.05 5.76 3.79
N VAL A 155 5.74 6.03 3.78
CA VAL A 155 4.73 4.99 3.50
C VAL A 155 4.78 4.64 2.01
N ILE A 156 5.02 3.38 1.68
CA ILE A 156 4.89 2.87 0.31
C ILE A 156 3.52 2.24 0.16
N TYR A 157 2.75 2.72 -0.82
CA TYR A 157 1.49 2.11 -1.22
C TYR A 157 1.76 1.10 -2.34
N ASP A 158 1.81 -0.18 -1.99
CA ASP A 158 1.99 -1.25 -2.98
C ASP A 158 0.72 -1.50 -3.78
N HIS A 159 -0.45 -1.26 -3.16
CA HIS A 159 -1.74 -1.43 -3.82
C HIS A 159 -2.82 -0.55 -3.22
N THR A 160 -3.65 0.02 -4.09
CA THR A 160 -4.92 0.65 -3.74
C THR A 160 -5.99 0.05 -4.63
N GLY A 161 -7.12 -0.34 -4.03
CA GLY A 161 -8.19 -0.96 -4.79
C GLY A 161 -9.47 -1.05 -3.98
N GLY A 162 -10.45 -1.72 -4.58
CA GLY A 162 -11.75 -1.95 -3.98
C GLY A 162 -12.75 -2.41 -5.02
N GLY A 163 -13.97 -2.66 -4.57
CA GLY A 163 -15.06 -3.12 -5.42
C GLY A 163 -16.17 -3.78 -4.62
N ASP A 164 -17.09 -4.41 -5.36
CA ASP A 164 -18.21 -5.12 -4.78
C ASP A 164 -17.75 -6.39 -4.06
N LEU A 165 -18.20 -6.54 -2.81
CA LEU A 165 -18.03 -7.74 -2.03
C LEU A 165 -19.20 -8.69 -2.23
N ARG A 166 -18.89 -9.85 -2.81
CA ARG A 166 -19.82 -10.97 -2.95
C ARG A 166 -19.16 -12.26 -2.46
N PHE A 167 -19.80 -12.89 -1.49
CA PHE A 167 -19.42 -14.21 -0.99
C PHE A 167 -20.51 -15.24 -1.34
N ASP A 168 -20.15 -16.53 -1.32
CA ASP A 168 -21.07 -17.62 -1.63
C ASP A 168 -22.06 -17.92 -0.49
N ASP A 169 -21.82 -17.40 0.72
CA ASP A 169 -22.71 -17.57 1.86
C ASP A 169 -24.06 -16.87 1.57
N PRO A 170 -25.21 -17.59 1.59
CA PRO A 170 -26.54 -16.98 1.43
C PRO A 170 -26.84 -15.88 2.46
N GLY A 171 -26.19 -15.92 3.63
CA GLY A 171 -26.27 -14.88 4.65
C GLY A 171 -25.40 -13.65 4.38
N SER A 172 -24.52 -13.69 3.37
CA SER A 172 -23.68 -12.57 2.98
C SER A 172 -24.48 -11.55 2.18
N LYS A 173 -24.81 -10.43 2.81
CA LYS A 173 -25.40 -9.27 2.13
C LYS A 173 -24.42 -8.73 1.08
N THR A 174 -24.90 -8.23 -0.05
CA THR A 174 -24.07 -7.43 -0.97
C THR A 174 -23.46 -6.25 -0.22
N GLY A 175 -22.22 -5.93 -0.55
CA GLY A 175 -21.52 -4.79 0.02
C GLY A 175 -20.38 -4.37 -0.88
N TRP A 176 -19.52 -3.53 -0.34
CA TRP A 176 -18.33 -3.05 -1.02
C TRP A 176 -17.16 -3.09 -0.05
N GLU A 177 -15.95 -3.12 -0.60
CA GLU A 177 -14.75 -2.76 0.13
C GLU A 177 -13.84 -1.82 -0.62
N LEU A 178 -13.02 -1.14 0.16
CA LEU A 178 -11.87 -0.38 -0.27
C LEU A 178 -10.69 -0.80 0.57
N HIS A 179 -9.51 -0.83 -0.03
CA HIS A 179 -8.30 -1.17 0.69
C HIS A 179 -7.08 -0.46 0.15
N VAL A 180 -6.12 -0.30 1.06
CA VAL A 180 -4.75 0.11 0.77
C VAL A 180 -3.84 -0.90 1.44
N ALA A 181 -2.96 -1.51 0.66
CA ALA A 181 -1.91 -2.38 1.17
C ALA A 181 -0.56 -1.77 0.85
N GLY A 182 0.38 -1.92 1.78
CA GLY A 182 1.66 -1.26 1.63
C GLY A 182 2.67 -1.64 2.69
N ARG A 183 3.74 -0.85 2.70
CA ARG A 183 4.89 -1.01 3.60
C ARG A 183 5.22 0.29 4.32
N VAL A 184 5.78 0.13 5.51
CA VAL A 184 6.29 1.20 6.37
C VAL A 184 7.67 0.86 6.90
N ALA A 185 8.29 1.78 7.64
CA ALA A 185 9.49 1.46 8.40
C ALA A 185 9.21 0.31 9.39
N PRO A 186 10.18 -0.60 9.65
CA PRO A 186 10.01 -1.68 10.60
C PRO A 186 9.88 -1.16 12.04
N GLY A 187 9.34 -2.01 12.92
CA GLY A 187 9.28 -1.76 14.37
C GLY A 187 7.99 -1.09 14.87
N GLY A 188 7.00 -0.93 13.99
CA GLY A 188 5.63 -0.57 14.37
C GLY A 188 4.68 -1.76 14.35
N THR A 189 3.63 -1.68 15.16
CA THR A 189 2.57 -2.69 15.29
C THR A 189 1.22 -2.17 14.81
N ARG A 190 1.08 -0.85 14.62
CA ARG A 190 -0.16 -0.20 14.20
C ARG A 190 0.15 1.07 13.42
N ILE A 191 -0.64 1.34 12.38
CA ILE A 191 -0.54 2.56 11.57
C ILE A 191 -1.89 3.29 11.59
N THR A 192 -1.87 4.60 11.75
CA THR A 192 -3.06 5.45 11.66
C THR A 192 -2.89 6.47 10.55
N PHE A 193 -3.95 6.69 9.78
CA PHE A 193 -4.09 7.75 8.80
C PHE A 193 -5.08 8.75 9.38
N THR A 194 -4.71 10.02 9.47
CA THR A 194 -5.58 11.07 10.00
C THR A 194 -5.70 12.20 8.97
N GLY A 195 -6.93 12.46 8.53
CA GLY A 195 -7.24 13.54 7.59
C GLY A 195 -7.22 14.91 8.28
N SER A 196 -7.20 15.96 7.47
CA SER A 196 -7.30 17.35 7.95
C SER A 196 -8.63 17.67 8.65
N ASP A 197 -9.66 16.88 8.38
CA ASP A 197 -10.98 16.93 9.03
C ASP A 197 -11.02 16.19 10.39
N GLY A 198 -9.88 15.62 10.82
CA GLY A 198 -9.75 14.88 12.08
C GLY A 198 -10.26 13.44 12.02
N ARG A 199 -10.86 12.98 10.91
CA ARG A 199 -11.22 11.57 10.76
C ARG A 199 -9.96 10.73 10.66
N SER A 200 -10.01 9.55 11.26
CA SER A 200 -8.90 8.61 11.23
C SER A 200 -9.32 7.21 10.83
N ALA A 201 -8.39 6.52 10.20
CA ALA A 201 -8.49 5.12 9.86
C ALA A 201 -7.21 4.42 10.31
N GLU A 202 -7.30 3.17 10.74
CA GLU A 202 -6.14 2.45 11.26
C GLU A 202 -6.06 1.02 10.76
N ALA A 203 -4.83 0.49 10.75
CA ALA A 203 -4.54 -0.87 10.39
C ALA A 203 -3.46 -1.45 11.31
N PRO A 204 -3.52 -2.76 11.60
CA PRO A 204 -2.38 -3.43 12.21
C PRO A 204 -1.20 -3.46 11.23
N VAL A 205 0.01 -3.45 11.78
CA VAL A 205 1.26 -3.61 11.04
C VAL A 205 1.89 -4.92 11.49
N THR A 206 2.21 -5.78 10.53
CA THR A 206 2.92 -7.03 10.78
C THR A 206 4.29 -6.94 10.10
N ASP A 207 5.35 -7.03 10.90
CA ASP A 207 6.74 -6.72 10.51
C ASP A 207 6.88 -5.28 9.99
N ARG A 208 6.55 -5.07 8.71
CA ARG A 208 6.52 -3.77 8.05
C ARG A 208 5.37 -3.60 7.05
N PHE A 209 4.49 -4.58 6.97
CA PHE A 209 3.38 -4.62 6.02
C PHE A 209 2.08 -4.25 6.72
N PHE A 210 1.16 -3.62 5.98
CA PHE A 210 -0.17 -3.31 6.48
C PHE A 210 -1.23 -3.51 5.39
N VAL A 211 -2.47 -3.73 5.83
CA VAL A 211 -3.67 -3.64 4.99
C VAL A 211 -4.70 -2.78 5.72
N LEU A 212 -4.89 -1.56 5.23
CA LEU A 212 -6.01 -0.72 5.63
C LEU A 212 -7.22 -1.11 4.80
N ARG A 213 -8.35 -1.36 5.45
CA ARG A 213 -9.60 -1.77 4.80
C ARG A 213 -10.78 -0.98 5.32
N ARG A 214 -11.67 -0.61 4.43
CA ARG A 214 -13.02 -0.10 4.72
C ARG A 214 -14.03 -0.99 4.02
N SER A 215 -15.15 -1.25 4.66
CA SER A 215 -16.24 -1.98 4.03
C SER A 215 -17.60 -1.45 4.47
N GLY A 216 -18.61 -1.64 3.62
CA GLY A 216 -19.96 -1.20 3.88
C GLY A 216 -21.02 -2.07 3.21
N GLY A 217 -22.28 -1.79 3.53
CA GLY A 217 -23.43 -2.44 2.87
C GLY A 217 -23.94 -1.66 1.66
N GLY A 218 -24.76 -2.34 0.85
CA GLY A 218 -25.39 -1.76 -0.33
C GLY A 218 -24.60 -2.00 -1.62
N THR A 219 -25.14 -1.52 -2.74
CA THR A 219 -24.57 -1.64 -4.09
C THR A 219 -23.82 -0.39 -4.54
N SER A 220 -23.63 0.57 -3.64
CA SER A 220 -23.01 1.87 -3.93
C SER A 220 -22.01 2.21 -2.84
N GLY A 221 -20.79 1.68 -2.99
CA GLY A 221 -19.64 2.08 -2.21
C GLY A 221 -18.96 3.34 -2.76
N PRO A 222 -18.09 3.98 -1.97
CA PRO A 222 -17.16 4.93 -2.55
C PRO A 222 -16.26 4.20 -3.55
N LEU A 223 -15.96 4.84 -4.67
CA LEU A 223 -15.09 4.28 -5.71
C LEU A 223 -13.64 4.73 -5.49
N PRO A 224 -12.65 3.82 -5.62
CA PRO A 224 -11.25 4.21 -5.63
C PRO A 224 -10.90 4.95 -6.92
N GLY A 225 -9.80 5.70 -6.92
CA GLY A 225 -9.36 6.56 -8.02
C GLY A 225 -9.93 7.98 -7.96
N GLY A 226 -10.43 8.39 -6.79
CA GLY A 226 -11.04 9.69 -6.56
C GLY A 226 -10.03 10.80 -6.22
N GLN A 227 -10.51 11.82 -5.53
CA GLN A 227 -9.67 12.89 -5.01
C GLN A 227 -8.68 12.34 -3.97
N MET A 228 -7.41 12.68 -4.14
CA MET A 228 -6.38 12.46 -3.12
C MET A 228 -6.47 13.53 -2.04
N VAL A 229 -6.46 13.13 -0.77
CA VAL A 229 -6.52 14.04 0.39
C VAL A 229 -5.26 13.95 1.23
N PRO A 230 -4.76 15.06 1.77
CA PRO A 230 -3.62 15.05 2.66
C PRO A 230 -3.97 14.35 3.98
N VAL A 231 -3.05 13.52 4.44
CA VAL A 231 -3.15 12.79 5.69
C VAL A 231 -1.84 12.83 6.46
N THR A 232 -1.94 12.92 7.78
CA THR A 232 -0.84 12.61 8.68
C THR A 232 -0.90 11.13 9.00
N VAL A 233 0.19 10.42 8.72
CA VAL A 233 0.31 9.00 9.01
C VAL A 233 1.24 8.80 10.19
N LYS A 234 0.79 8.09 11.21
CA LYS A 234 1.60 7.76 12.38
C LYS A 234 1.76 6.25 12.49
N LEU A 235 3.00 5.82 12.65
CA LEU A 235 3.36 4.44 12.97
C LEU A 235 3.61 4.35 14.46
N TYR A 236 2.96 3.38 15.11
CA TYR A 236 3.01 3.18 16.55
C TYR A 236 3.65 1.85 16.90
N ASN A 237 4.33 1.82 18.04
CA ASN A 237 4.69 0.61 18.77
C ASN A 237 4.09 0.73 20.18
N GLY A 238 3.02 -0.03 20.44
CA GLY A 238 2.12 0.26 21.56
C GLY A 238 1.51 1.66 21.42
N ASP A 239 1.66 2.50 22.45
CA ASP A 239 1.16 3.87 22.47
C ASP A 239 2.17 4.91 21.96
N ARG A 240 3.42 4.49 21.70
CA ARG A 240 4.48 5.38 21.26
C ARG A 240 4.47 5.54 19.73
N VAL A 241 4.44 6.78 19.26
CA VAL A 241 4.73 7.11 17.86
C VAL A 241 6.22 6.88 17.59
N VAL A 242 6.53 5.97 16.67
CA VAL A 242 7.91 5.66 16.25
C VAL A 242 8.30 6.37 14.96
N LYS A 243 7.32 6.67 14.10
CA LYS A 243 7.47 7.47 12.88
C LYS A 243 6.19 8.24 12.59
N GLU A 244 6.36 9.40 11.98
CA GLU A 244 5.27 10.24 11.46
C GLU A 244 5.62 10.65 10.04
N TYR A 245 4.60 10.65 9.17
CA TYR A 245 4.72 10.97 7.75
C TYR A 245 3.58 11.91 7.35
N SER A 246 3.86 12.79 6.38
CA SER A 246 2.85 13.53 5.66
C SER A 246 2.75 12.97 4.25
N THR A 247 1.55 12.56 3.85
CA THR A 247 1.32 11.95 2.53
C THR A 247 -0.11 12.25 2.07
N GLN A 248 -0.50 11.65 0.94
CA GLN A 248 -1.87 11.67 0.46
C GLN A 248 -2.40 10.25 0.35
N VAL A 249 -3.71 10.10 0.50
CA VAL A 249 -4.43 8.84 0.28
C VAL A 249 -5.73 9.16 -0.44
N ASP A 250 -6.31 8.16 -1.10
CA ASP A 250 -7.62 8.30 -1.71
C ASP A 250 -8.66 8.68 -0.63
N SER A 251 -9.40 9.77 -0.86
CA SER A 251 -10.47 10.22 0.03
C SER A 251 -11.50 9.15 0.36
N ALA A 252 -11.75 8.22 -0.57
CA ALA A 252 -12.64 7.08 -0.39
C ALA A 252 -12.19 6.16 0.77
N VAL A 253 -10.88 6.05 1.01
CA VAL A 253 -10.30 5.25 2.09
C VAL A 253 -10.46 5.93 3.45
N MET A 254 -10.57 7.26 3.47
CA MET A 254 -10.82 8.07 4.66
C MET A 254 -12.32 8.25 4.96
N ALA A 255 -13.19 7.72 4.10
CA ALA A 255 -14.65 7.83 4.21
C ALA A 255 -15.23 7.05 5.41
#